data_AF-F7S8L3-F1
#
_entry.id   AF-F7S8L3-F1
#
_cell.length_a   1.000
_cell.length_b   1.000
_cell.length_c   1.000
_cell.angle_alpha   90.00
_cell.angle_beta   90.00
_cell.angle_gamma   90.00
#
_symmetry.space_group_name_H-M   'P 1'
#
loop_
_entity.id
_entity.type
_entity.pdbx_description
1 polymer ?
#
loop_
_entity_poly.entity_id
_entity_poly.type
_entity_poly.pdbx_seq_one_letter_code
_entity_poly.pdbx_strand_id
1 'polypeptide(L)'
;HGGRTRNPWNTEEGASGSSAGSAAAAAAGLCGFALGTETLGSIVAPAARCGAVGLRPSFGRIARTGTMPLCPSLDRLGPLCRDAGDAALILAILNGADPDDPSSLDIPFGGDAGRDPEGLRLGILAADFADPSAEAARAAIEHCRALGVVPVPVELPALPWESLVSLLMAEAAASFEPLTLSGADDLLARQDEAAWPNQFRLARFLSAVDHIQLDRLRRRGMMAMRDLLAGVDLLAAPFGVGALP
;
A
#
# COMPACT_ATOMS: atom_id res chain seq x y z
N HIS A 1 24.17 6.58 -0.52
CA HIS A 1 24.84 5.27 -0.60
C HIS A 1 24.29 4.50 -1.80
N GLY A 2 25.09 4.23 -2.83
CA GLY A 2 24.64 3.67 -4.14
C GLY A 2 24.31 2.18 -4.15
N GLY A 3 23.83 1.63 -3.03
CA GLY A 3 23.45 0.21 -2.91
C GLY A 3 22.03 -0.04 -3.40
N ARG A 4 21.79 -1.20 -4.02
CA ARG A 4 20.45 -1.69 -4.40
C ARG A 4 20.16 -2.95 -3.62
N THR A 5 19.10 -2.96 -2.80
CA THR A 5 18.60 -4.20 -2.20
C THR A 5 18.14 -5.15 -3.31
N ARG A 6 18.70 -6.35 -3.31
CA ARG A 6 18.43 -7.39 -4.31
C ARG A 6 17.28 -8.29 -3.84
N ASN A 7 16.55 -8.85 -4.79
CA ASN A 7 15.52 -9.85 -4.51
C ASN A 7 16.20 -11.13 -3.98
N PRO A 8 15.75 -11.71 -2.85
CA PRO A 8 16.36 -12.91 -2.29
C PRO A 8 16.19 -14.17 -3.16
N TRP A 9 15.21 -14.20 -4.06
CA TRP A 9 14.96 -15.32 -4.98
C TRP A 9 15.66 -15.18 -6.34
N ASN A 10 16.05 -13.95 -6.71
CA ASN A 10 16.90 -13.68 -7.87
C ASN A 10 17.78 -12.44 -7.60
N THR A 11 19.04 -12.66 -7.27
CA THR A 11 19.95 -11.57 -6.86
C THR A 11 20.36 -10.64 -8.00
N GLU A 12 20.04 -10.96 -9.25
CA GLU A 12 20.25 -10.04 -10.38
C GLU A 12 19.17 -8.95 -10.45
N GLU A 13 18.07 -9.14 -9.73
CA GLU A 13 16.90 -8.26 -9.72
C GLU A 13 16.80 -7.43 -8.43
N GLY A 14 16.09 -6.29 -8.50
CA GLY A 14 15.77 -5.47 -7.33
C GLY A 14 14.56 -5.98 -6.53
N ALA A 15 14.55 -5.67 -5.23
CA ALA A 15 13.50 -6.05 -4.28
C ALA A 15 12.23 -5.16 -4.30
N SER A 16 12.07 -4.29 -5.32
CA SER A 16 11.07 -3.19 -5.32
C SER A 16 11.29 -2.22 -4.13
N GLY A 17 10.33 -1.37 -3.78
CA GLY A 17 10.48 -0.39 -2.70
C GLY A 17 9.19 0.36 -2.36
N SER A 18 9.23 1.28 -1.40
CA SER A 18 10.43 1.76 -0.68
C SER A 18 10.92 0.84 0.44
N SER A 19 10.08 -0.05 0.99
CA SER A 19 10.45 -1.01 2.05
C SER A 19 11.24 -2.23 1.54
N ALA A 20 12.19 -1.99 0.62
CA ALA A 20 12.95 -3.01 -0.10
C ALA A 20 13.72 -3.95 0.83
N GLY A 21 14.49 -3.36 1.76
CA GLY A 21 15.28 -4.08 2.76
C GLY A 21 14.41 -4.92 3.69
N SER A 22 13.31 -4.34 4.17
CA SER A 22 12.38 -5.01 5.07
C SER A 22 11.76 -6.26 4.43
N ALA A 23 11.27 -6.15 3.19
CA ALA A 23 10.65 -7.29 2.51
C ALA A 23 11.68 -8.38 2.18
N ALA A 24 12.85 -8.00 1.65
CA ALA A 24 13.91 -8.94 1.32
C ALA A 24 14.43 -9.68 2.57
N ALA A 25 14.62 -8.97 3.69
CA ALA A 25 15.09 -9.55 4.95
C ALA A 25 14.06 -10.53 5.54
N ALA A 26 12.78 -10.16 5.55
CA ALA A 26 11.71 -11.03 6.02
C ALA A 26 11.59 -12.29 5.14
N ALA A 27 11.52 -12.12 3.82
CA ALA A 27 11.44 -13.24 2.87
C ALA A 27 12.64 -14.20 2.97
N ALA A 28 13.85 -13.67 3.07
CA ALA A 28 15.08 -14.47 3.22
C ALA A 28 15.24 -15.10 4.62
N GLY A 29 14.36 -14.78 5.58
CA GLY A 29 14.45 -15.31 6.93
C GLY A 29 15.57 -14.75 7.79
N LEU A 30 16.06 -13.54 7.47
CA LEU A 30 17.11 -12.86 8.24
C LEU A 30 16.55 -12.27 9.55
N CYS A 31 15.24 -12.06 9.62
CA CYS A 31 14.50 -11.65 10.80
C CYS A 31 13.15 -12.39 10.89
N GLY A 32 12.53 -12.41 12.08
CA GLY A 32 11.20 -13.00 12.27
C GLY A 32 10.10 -12.20 11.57
N PHE A 33 10.21 -10.87 11.59
CA PHE A 33 9.40 -9.93 10.82
C PHE A 33 10.21 -8.66 10.59
N ALA A 34 9.72 -7.82 9.67
CA ALA A 34 10.19 -6.45 9.51
C ALA A 34 9.00 -5.49 9.48
N LEU A 35 9.27 -4.20 9.67
CA LEU A 35 8.27 -3.15 9.46
C LEU A 35 8.55 -2.43 8.14
N GLY A 36 7.47 -2.07 7.46
CA GLY A 36 7.50 -1.19 6.31
C GLY A 36 6.58 0.01 6.53
N THR A 37 6.77 1.02 5.69
CA THR A 37 5.83 2.13 5.54
C THR A 37 5.22 2.08 4.15
N GLU A 38 3.95 2.48 4.05
CA GLU A 38 3.26 2.56 2.78
C GLU A 38 2.39 3.80 2.66
N THR A 39 2.65 4.51 1.57
CA THR A 39 1.82 5.61 1.05
C THR A 39 1.10 5.19 -0.24
N LEU A 40 1.86 4.54 -1.14
CA LEU A 40 1.42 4.09 -2.46
C LEU A 40 2.17 2.80 -2.84
N GLY A 41 1.85 1.68 -2.18
CA GLY A 41 2.42 0.37 -2.51
C GLY A 41 3.70 -0.05 -1.78
N SER A 42 4.31 0.78 -0.94
CA SER A 42 5.64 0.52 -0.37
C SER A 42 5.74 -0.60 0.69
N ILE A 43 4.65 -1.26 1.05
CA ILE A 43 4.61 -2.55 1.77
C ILE A 43 4.24 -3.66 0.79
N VAL A 44 3.12 -3.51 0.06
CA VAL A 44 2.58 -4.59 -0.78
C VAL A 44 3.43 -4.88 -2.02
N ALA A 45 4.05 -3.87 -2.63
CA ALA A 45 4.90 -4.03 -3.81
C ALA A 45 6.21 -4.78 -3.53
N PRO A 46 7.01 -4.40 -2.51
CA PRO A 46 8.18 -5.20 -2.15
C PRO A 46 7.81 -6.56 -1.56
N ALA A 47 6.66 -6.71 -0.91
CA ALA A 47 6.16 -8.01 -0.47
C ALA A 47 5.88 -8.95 -1.64
N ALA A 48 5.06 -8.52 -2.62
CA ALA A 48 4.77 -9.28 -3.83
C ALA A 48 6.04 -9.61 -4.61
N ARG A 49 6.97 -8.66 -4.70
CA ARG A 49 8.25 -8.85 -5.40
C ARG A 49 9.15 -9.89 -4.74
N CYS A 50 9.23 -9.86 -3.41
CA CYS A 50 10.12 -10.72 -2.63
C CYS A 50 9.42 -11.99 -2.11
N GLY A 51 8.17 -12.28 -2.49
CA GLY A 51 7.45 -13.44 -1.96
C GLY A 51 7.25 -13.39 -0.43
N ALA A 52 7.10 -12.19 0.13
CA ALA A 52 6.72 -11.99 1.53
C ALA A 52 5.21 -11.73 1.66
N VAL A 53 4.69 -11.87 2.87
CA VAL A 53 3.37 -11.35 3.24
C VAL A 53 3.54 -9.91 3.71
N GLY A 54 2.92 -8.96 3.01
CA GLY A 54 2.88 -7.55 3.39
C GLY A 54 1.48 -7.13 3.80
N LEU A 55 1.29 -6.79 5.08
CA LEU A 55 0.00 -6.33 5.58
C LEU A 55 0.00 -4.80 5.69
N ARG A 56 -0.74 -4.15 4.79
CA ARG A 56 -1.06 -2.72 4.90
C ARG A 56 -2.36 -2.54 5.67
N PRO A 57 -2.32 -2.05 6.93
CA PRO A 57 -3.52 -1.94 7.73
C PRO A 57 -4.41 -0.77 7.31
N SER A 58 -5.60 -0.70 7.91
CA SER A 58 -6.45 0.50 7.87
C SER A 58 -5.65 1.74 8.30
N PHE A 59 -5.93 2.89 7.68
CA PHE A 59 -5.32 4.16 8.10
C PHE A 59 -5.65 4.43 9.58
N GLY A 60 -4.65 4.87 10.35
CA GLY A 60 -4.79 5.13 11.79
C GLY A 60 -4.69 3.90 12.70
N ARG A 61 -4.55 2.68 12.16
CA ARG A 61 -4.50 1.47 12.98
C ARG A 61 -3.20 1.30 13.78
N ILE A 62 -2.08 1.66 13.16
CA ILE A 62 -0.77 1.73 13.80
C ILE A 62 -0.38 3.20 13.85
N ALA A 63 -0.07 3.70 15.04
CA ALA A 63 0.40 5.06 15.24
C ALA A 63 1.73 5.32 14.51
N ARG A 64 1.90 6.56 14.06
CA ARG A 64 3.06 7.02 13.26
C ARG A 64 4.00 7.93 14.04
N THR A 65 3.79 8.08 15.35
CA THR A 65 4.68 8.84 16.24
C THR A 65 6.11 8.34 16.10
N GLY A 66 7.05 9.28 15.92
CA GLY A 66 8.46 8.97 15.71
C GLY A 66 8.84 8.47 14.31
N THR A 67 7.89 8.38 13.37
CA THR A 67 8.20 8.09 11.96
C THR A 67 8.48 9.35 11.16
N MET A 68 9.30 9.21 10.10
CA MET A 68 9.49 10.26 9.12
C MET A 68 8.26 10.31 8.19
N PRO A 69 7.51 11.42 8.13
CA PRO A 69 6.36 11.53 7.25
C PRO A 69 6.79 11.66 5.79
N LEU A 70 6.03 11.03 4.89
CA LEU A 70 6.04 11.31 3.46
C LEU A 70 4.75 12.02 3.07
N CYS A 71 3.60 11.42 3.35
CA CYS A 71 2.29 12.01 3.13
C CYS A 71 1.41 11.69 4.33
N PRO A 72 1.34 12.59 5.33
CA PRO A 72 0.64 12.35 6.59
C PRO A 72 -0.81 11.89 6.44
N SER A 73 -1.51 12.27 5.36
CA SER A 73 -2.89 11.81 5.14
C SER A 73 -3.01 10.41 4.53
N LEU A 74 -1.91 9.79 4.10
CA LEU A 74 -1.89 8.48 3.44
C LEU A 74 -0.95 7.47 4.09
N ASP A 75 0.07 7.91 4.82
CA ASP A 75 1.10 7.03 5.38
C ASP A 75 0.52 6.02 6.36
N ARG A 76 0.96 4.77 6.21
CA ARG A 76 0.64 3.63 7.07
C ARG A 76 1.92 2.88 7.41
N LEU A 77 1.99 2.30 8.61
CA LEU A 77 2.98 1.30 8.96
C LEU A 77 2.34 -0.08 8.82
N GLY A 78 3.14 -1.09 8.53
CA GLY A 78 2.63 -2.45 8.53
C GLY A 78 3.73 -3.51 8.54
N PRO A 79 3.41 -4.74 8.97
CA PRO A 79 4.39 -5.81 9.03
C PRO A 79 4.63 -6.44 7.66
N LEU A 80 5.89 -6.86 7.49
CA LEU A 80 6.39 -7.73 6.42
C LEU A 80 6.86 -9.04 7.07
N CYS A 81 6.20 -10.13 6.71
CA CYS A 81 6.38 -11.45 7.32
C CYS A 81 6.50 -12.53 6.25
N ARG A 82 6.75 -13.79 6.65
CA ARG A 82 6.69 -14.95 5.74
C ARG A 82 5.34 -15.64 5.73
N ASP A 83 4.49 -15.32 6.70
CA ASP A 83 3.17 -15.93 6.91
C ASP A 83 2.13 -14.88 7.32
N ALA A 84 0.85 -15.15 7.00
CA ALA A 84 -0.26 -14.25 7.31
C ALA A 84 -0.63 -14.22 8.80
N GLY A 85 -0.46 -15.34 9.51
CA GLY A 85 -0.63 -15.43 10.96
C GLY A 85 0.39 -14.57 11.71
N ASP A 86 1.65 -14.58 11.28
CA ASP A 86 2.69 -13.69 11.83
C ASP A 86 2.30 -12.22 11.61
N ALA A 87 1.86 -11.86 10.40
CA ALA A 87 1.42 -10.50 10.10
C ALA A 87 0.24 -10.05 10.98
N ALA A 88 -0.72 -10.93 11.22
CA ALA A 88 -1.86 -10.67 12.12
C ALA A 88 -1.41 -10.51 13.58
N LEU A 89 -0.50 -11.37 14.06
CA LEU A 89 0.06 -11.28 15.41
C LEU A 89 0.80 -9.95 15.64
N ILE A 90 1.67 -9.57 14.70
CA ILE A 90 2.42 -8.31 14.80
C ILE A 90 1.48 -7.11 14.72
N LEU A 91 0.47 -7.14 13.84
CA LEU A 91 -0.53 -6.09 13.80
C LEU A 91 -1.29 -5.98 15.13
N ALA A 92 -1.68 -7.10 15.75
CA ALA A 92 -2.37 -7.08 17.04
C ALA A 92 -1.54 -6.40 18.15
N ILE A 93 -0.22 -6.58 18.13
CA ILE A 93 0.71 -5.95 19.08
C ILE A 93 0.86 -4.44 18.82
N LEU A 94 0.93 -4.05 17.54
CA LEU A 94 1.13 -2.65 17.13
C LEU A 94 -0.16 -1.82 17.08
N ASN A 95 -1.32 -2.49 17.13
CA ASN A 95 -2.63 -1.85 17.07
C ASN A 95 -2.92 -1.07 18.36
N GLY A 96 -3.24 0.21 18.23
CA GLY A 96 -3.66 1.03 19.35
C GLY A 96 -3.63 2.52 19.02
N ALA A 97 -4.42 3.29 19.77
CA ALA A 97 -4.34 4.74 19.71
C ALA A 97 -3.08 5.25 20.38
N ASP A 98 -2.59 6.37 19.86
CA ASP A 98 -1.50 7.15 20.40
C ASP A 98 -1.95 8.62 20.44
N PRO A 99 -2.00 9.26 21.62
CA PRO A 99 -2.42 10.66 21.73
C PRO A 99 -1.53 11.63 20.94
N ASP A 100 -0.29 11.25 20.61
CA ASP A 100 0.64 12.08 19.84
C ASP A 100 0.49 11.91 18.31
N ASP A 101 -0.29 10.93 17.84
CA ASP A 101 -0.70 10.80 16.43
C ASP A 101 -2.19 11.12 16.28
N PRO A 102 -2.55 12.32 15.75
CA PRO A 102 -3.95 12.74 15.63
C PRO A 102 -4.76 11.91 14.62
N SER A 103 -4.11 11.05 13.83
CA SER A 103 -4.82 10.11 12.95
C SER A 103 -4.91 8.71 13.51
N SER A 104 -4.30 8.43 14.67
CA SER A 104 -4.41 7.12 15.30
C SER A 104 -5.84 6.87 15.77
N LEU A 105 -6.27 5.62 15.71
CA LEU A 105 -7.63 5.21 16.02
C LEU A 105 -7.62 4.10 17.06
N ASP A 106 -8.40 4.27 18.12
CA ASP A 106 -8.63 3.21 19.10
C ASP A 106 -9.71 2.25 18.56
N ILE A 107 -9.30 1.41 17.61
CA ILE A 107 -10.17 0.40 16.99
C ILE A 107 -9.61 -0.98 17.31
N PRO A 108 -10.40 -1.88 17.90
CA PRO A 108 -9.93 -3.24 18.18
C PRO A 108 -9.56 -3.96 16.89
N PHE A 109 -8.51 -4.77 16.97
CA PHE A 109 -8.17 -5.75 15.95
C PHE A 109 -8.66 -7.12 16.46
N GLY A 110 -9.76 -7.61 15.89
CA GLY A 110 -10.49 -8.78 16.39
C GLY A 110 -10.93 -9.74 15.28
N GLY A 111 -10.05 -10.00 14.32
CA GLY A 111 -10.32 -11.02 13.29
C GLY A 111 -10.20 -12.42 13.89
N ASP A 112 -11.19 -13.27 13.62
CA ASP A 112 -11.13 -14.69 13.95
C ASP A 112 -10.48 -15.45 12.78
N ALA A 113 -9.21 -15.83 12.95
CA ALA A 113 -8.47 -16.61 11.95
C ALA A 113 -9.02 -18.04 11.76
N GLY A 114 -9.84 -18.52 12.70
CA GLY A 114 -10.52 -19.82 12.61
C GLY A 114 -11.92 -19.74 11.97
N ARG A 115 -12.38 -18.55 11.59
CA ARG A 115 -13.69 -18.38 10.96
C ARG A 115 -13.73 -19.12 9.63
N ASP A 116 -14.79 -19.93 9.45
CA ASP A 116 -15.10 -20.57 8.19
C ASP A 116 -15.31 -19.52 7.08
N PRO A 117 -14.54 -19.56 5.97
CA PRO A 117 -14.69 -18.64 4.86
C PRO A 117 -15.88 -18.96 3.95
N GLU A 118 -16.61 -20.06 4.17
CA GLU A 118 -17.77 -20.44 3.36
C GLU A 118 -18.80 -19.30 3.27
N GLY A 119 -19.24 -19.01 2.04
CA GLY A 119 -20.24 -17.97 1.75
C GLY A 119 -19.69 -16.54 1.68
N LEU A 120 -18.41 -16.29 2.01
CA LEU A 120 -17.81 -14.96 1.84
C LEU A 120 -17.85 -14.54 0.37
N ARG A 121 -18.28 -13.31 0.10
CA ARG A 121 -18.33 -12.73 -1.24
C ARG A 121 -16.99 -12.08 -1.57
N LEU A 122 -16.28 -12.63 -2.54
CA LEU A 122 -14.99 -12.12 -3.00
C LEU A 122 -15.17 -11.33 -4.29
N GLY A 123 -15.18 -10.00 -4.21
CA GLY A 123 -15.21 -9.15 -5.38
C GLY A 123 -13.95 -9.31 -6.24
N ILE A 124 -14.13 -9.60 -7.54
CA ILE A 124 -13.03 -9.74 -8.51
C ILE A 124 -13.16 -8.71 -9.64
N LEU A 125 -12.07 -8.02 -9.96
CA LEU A 125 -11.98 -7.17 -11.14
C LEU A 125 -11.70 -8.03 -12.36
N ALA A 126 -12.76 -8.52 -13.02
CA ALA A 126 -12.65 -9.56 -14.04
C ALA A 126 -11.65 -9.22 -15.17
N ALA A 127 -11.53 -7.94 -15.53
CA ALA A 127 -10.57 -7.48 -16.54
C ALA A 127 -9.11 -7.74 -16.13
N ASP A 128 -8.78 -7.57 -14.85
CA ASP A 128 -7.41 -7.71 -14.34
C ASP A 128 -6.97 -9.18 -14.35
N PHE A 129 -7.91 -10.12 -14.16
CA PHE A 129 -7.61 -11.56 -14.21
C PHE A 129 -7.50 -12.14 -15.63
N ALA A 130 -7.78 -11.33 -16.67
CA ALA A 130 -7.58 -11.73 -18.06
C ALA A 130 -6.10 -11.66 -18.49
N ASP A 131 -5.25 -10.94 -17.74
CA ASP A 131 -3.83 -10.82 -18.03
C ASP A 131 -3.10 -12.16 -17.88
N PRO A 132 -2.20 -12.55 -18.81
CA PRO A 132 -1.42 -13.78 -18.69
C PRO A 132 -0.62 -13.88 -17.39
N SER A 133 -0.09 -12.77 -16.86
CA SER A 133 0.69 -12.73 -15.63
C SER A 133 -0.14 -12.99 -14.37
N ALA A 134 -1.48 -12.95 -14.46
CA ALA A 134 -2.39 -13.24 -13.36
C ALA A 134 -2.62 -14.75 -13.11
N GLU A 135 -1.80 -15.65 -13.68
CA GLU A 135 -1.95 -17.11 -13.51
C GLU A 135 -1.99 -17.54 -12.02
N ALA A 136 -1.03 -17.09 -11.21
CA ALA A 136 -0.99 -17.41 -9.78
C ALA A 136 -2.22 -16.86 -9.04
N ALA A 137 -2.67 -15.64 -9.40
CA ALA A 137 -3.85 -15.03 -8.81
C ALA A 137 -5.13 -15.82 -9.18
N ARG A 138 -5.25 -16.30 -10.42
CA ARG A 138 -6.36 -17.17 -10.84
C ARG A 138 -6.38 -18.47 -10.05
N ALA A 139 -5.23 -19.11 -9.86
CA ALA A 139 -5.12 -20.32 -9.04
C ALA A 139 -5.56 -20.07 -7.59
N ALA A 140 -5.21 -18.90 -7.01
CA ALA A 140 -5.67 -18.51 -5.68
C ALA A 140 -7.19 -18.34 -5.60
N ILE A 141 -7.83 -17.75 -6.62
CA ILE A 141 -9.30 -17.63 -6.68
C ILE A 141 -9.98 -19.00 -6.77
N GLU A 142 -9.44 -19.95 -7.56
CA GLU A 142 -9.98 -21.32 -7.60
C GLU A 142 -9.85 -22.03 -6.25
N HIS A 143 -8.75 -21.80 -5.52
CA HIS A 143 -8.60 -22.33 -4.18
C HIS A 143 -9.64 -21.74 -3.21
N CYS A 144 -9.87 -20.41 -3.26
CA CYS A 144 -10.95 -19.77 -2.49
C CYS A 144 -12.33 -20.37 -2.82
N ARG A 145 -12.62 -20.62 -4.10
CA ARG A 145 -13.87 -21.29 -4.52
C ARG A 145 -14.02 -22.68 -3.90
N ALA A 146 -12.94 -23.46 -3.88
CA ALA A 146 -12.95 -24.79 -3.27
C ALA A 146 -13.21 -24.76 -1.75
N LEU A 147 -12.92 -23.63 -1.09
CA LEU A 147 -13.24 -23.36 0.32
C LEU A 147 -14.65 -22.75 0.52
N GLY A 148 -15.48 -22.70 -0.51
CA GLY A 148 -16.86 -22.18 -0.42
C GLY A 148 -16.98 -20.64 -0.48
N VAL A 149 -15.89 -19.92 -0.74
CA VAL A 149 -15.93 -18.48 -1.03
C VAL A 149 -16.62 -18.27 -2.38
N VAL A 150 -17.43 -17.22 -2.50
CA VAL A 150 -18.25 -16.89 -3.67
C VAL A 150 -17.63 -15.71 -4.42
N PRO A 151 -16.94 -15.92 -5.56
CA PRO A 151 -16.42 -14.80 -6.34
C PRO A 151 -17.54 -14.04 -7.05
N VAL A 152 -17.53 -12.72 -6.91
CA VAL A 152 -18.52 -11.81 -7.49
C VAL A 152 -17.77 -10.86 -8.42
N PRO A 153 -18.05 -10.86 -9.74
CA PRO A 153 -17.49 -9.85 -10.63
C PRO A 153 -17.92 -8.45 -10.17
N VAL A 154 -16.96 -7.54 -10.04
CA VAL A 154 -17.20 -6.13 -9.71
C VAL A 154 -16.44 -5.23 -10.68
N GLU A 155 -16.86 -3.98 -10.76
CA GLU A 155 -16.19 -2.95 -11.54
C GLU A 155 -15.79 -1.81 -10.61
N LEU A 156 -14.58 -1.26 -10.77
CA LEU A 156 -14.22 -0.05 -10.05
C LEU A 156 -15.08 1.12 -10.51
N PRO A 157 -15.46 2.04 -9.60
CA PRO A 157 -16.13 3.26 -9.98
C PRO A 157 -15.29 4.04 -11.00
N ALA A 158 -15.92 4.50 -12.07
CA ALA A 158 -15.28 5.31 -13.11
C ALA A 158 -14.98 6.73 -12.56
N LEU A 159 -13.84 6.86 -11.90
CA LEU A 159 -13.31 8.10 -11.35
C LEU A 159 -11.87 8.29 -11.84
N PRO A 160 -11.37 9.54 -11.92
CA PRO A 160 -9.99 9.83 -12.31
C PRO A 160 -9.01 9.51 -11.16
N TRP A 161 -8.87 8.24 -10.80
CA TRP A 161 -8.10 7.76 -9.65
C TRP A 161 -6.64 8.21 -9.69
N GLU A 162 -6.05 8.25 -10.88
CA GLU A 162 -4.69 8.72 -11.14
C GLU A 162 -4.47 10.16 -10.66
N SER A 163 -5.49 11.00 -10.68
CA SER A 163 -5.39 12.38 -10.20
C SER A 163 -5.11 12.46 -8.71
N LEU A 164 -5.48 11.44 -7.92
CA LEU A 164 -5.23 11.42 -6.47
C LEU A 164 -3.74 11.34 -6.12
N VAL A 165 -2.87 10.92 -7.04
CA VAL A 165 -1.41 10.91 -6.82
C VAL A 165 -0.88 12.33 -6.55
N SER A 166 -1.55 13.36 -7.06
CA SER A 166 -1.18 14.76 -6.84
C SER A 166 -1.32 15.18 -5.38
N LEU A 167 -2.21 14.54 -4.59
CA LEU A 167 -2.28 14.77 -3.14
C LEU A 167 -1.02 14.26 -2.43
N LEU A 168 -0.58 13.06 -2.81
CA LEU A 168 0.66 12.48 -2.29
C LEU A 168 1.84 13.41 -2.63
N MET A 169 1.95 13.84 -3.89
CA MET A 169 3.04 14.72 -4.32
C MET A 169 3.04 16.06 -3.58
N ALA A 170 1.88 16.66 -3.37
CA ALA A 170 1.76 17.92 -2.63
C ALA A 170 2.19 17.78 -1.17
N GLU A 171 1.70 16.76 -0.45
CA GLU A 171 2.06 16.52 0.95
C GLU A 171 3.52 16.08 1.12
N ALA A 172 4.06 15.31 0.18
CA ALA A 172 5.47 14.94 0.15
C ALA A 172 6.37 16.14 -0.07
N ALA A 173 6.04 17.01 -1.04
CA ALA A 173 6.77 18.26 -1.25
C ALA A 173 6.72 19.17 -0.01
N ALA A 174 5.60 19.19 0.73
CA ALA A 174 5.49 19.92 1.99
C ALA A 174 6.34 19.30 3.11
N SER A 175 6.30 17.97 3.26
CA SER A 175 7.06 17.24 4.29
C SER A 175 8.58 17.37 4.12
N PHE A 176 9.04 17.53 2.87
CA PHE A 176 10.45 17.69 2.51
C PHE A 176 10.80 19.10 1.99
N GLU A 177 9.97 20.11 2.27
CA GLU A 177 10.16 21.47 1.75
C GLU A 177 11.57 22.04 2.01
N PRO A 178 12.16 21.91 3.22
CA PRO A 178 13.49 22.43 3.47
C PRO A 178 14.57 21.84 2.55
N LEU A 179 14.42 20.57 2.14
CA LEU A 179 15.37 19.89 1.26
C LEU A 179 15.35 20.51 -0.15
N THR A 180 14.15 20.76 -0.69
CA THR A 180 14.00 21.37 -2.02
C THR A 180 14.34 22.85 -2.02
N LEU A 181 13.94 23.62 -0.99
CA LEU A 181 14.23 25.07 -0.96
C LEU A 181 15.70 25.39 -0.72
N SER A 182 16.44 24.51 -0.06
CA SER A 182 17.88 24.67 0.13
C SER A 182 18.72 24.16 -1.05
N GLY A 183 18.10 23.46 -2.02
CA GLY A 183 18.81 22.76 -3.11
C GLY A 183 19.57 21.51 -2.64
N ALA A 184 19.38 21.06 -1.40
CA ALA A 184 20.05 19.88 -0.87
C ALA A 184 19.52 18.57 -1.52
N ASP A 185 18.37 18.62 -2.18
CA ASP A 185 17.86 17.52 -3.00
C ASP A 185 18.74 17.21 -4.22
N ASP A 186 19.60 18.14 -4.67
CA ASP A 186 20.59 17.88 -5.72
C ASP A 186 21.69 16.89 -5.29
N LEU A 187 21.84 16.65 -3.98
CA LEU A 187 22.80 15.68 -3.43
C LEU A 187 22.29 14.23 -3.49
N LEU A 188 21.03 14.03 -3.87
CA LEU A 188 20.43 12.70 -3.90
C LEU A 188 20.88 11.91 -5.11
N ALA A 189 20.96 10.58 -4.97
CA ALA A 189 21.54 9.71 -5.99
C ALA A 189 20.75 9.64 -7.30
N ARG A 190 19.43 9.87 -7.26
CA ARG A 190 18.54 9.79 -8.42
C ARG A 190 18.09 11.19 -8.81
N GLN A 191 18.45 11.62 -10.03
CA GLN A 191 18.21 12.97 -10.57
C GLN A 191 17.63 12.97 -11.99
N ASP A 192 17.17 11.83 -12.51
CA ASP A 192 16.49 11.78 -13.81
C ASP A 192 15.17 12.56 -13.80
N GLU A 193 14.59 12.78 -14.99
CA GLU A 193 13.35 13.56 -15.15
C GLU A 193 12.22 13.05 -14.25
N ALA A 194 12.11 11.74 -14.06
CA ALA A 194 11.09 11.12 -13.23
C ALA A 194 11.50 10.96 -11.74
N ALA A 195 12.61 11.57 -11.32
CA ALA A 195 13.06 11.54 -9.93
C ALA A 195 12.13 12.37 -9.04
N TRP A 196 11.93 11.90 -7.81
CA TRP A 196 11.04 12.55 -6.86
C TRP A 196 11.42 14.00 -6.50
N PRO A 197 12.70 14.45 -6.50
CA PRO A 197 13.01 15.87 -6.31
C PRO A 197 12.34 16.76 -7.37
N ASN A 198 12.32 16.30 -8.63
CA ASN A 198 11.64 17.01 -9.71
C ASN A 198 10.12 17.00 -9.53
N GLN A 199 9.56 15.88 -9.06
CA GLN A 199 8.13 15.81 -8.73
C GLN A 199 7.75 16.77 -7.59
N PHE A 200 8.59 16.94 -6.58
CA PHE A 200 8.33 17.88 -5.48
C PHE A 200 8.37 19.34 -5.95
N ARG A 201 9.28 19.67 -6.88
CA ARG A 201 9.31 20.98 -7.53
C ARG A 201 8.05 21.23 -8.36
N LEU A 202 7.60 20.23 -9.13
CA LEU A 202 6.36 20.30 -9.91
C LEU A 202 5.12 20.47 -9.02
N ALA A 203 5.07 19.80 -7.86
CA ALA A 203 3.94 19.90 -6.93
C ALA A 203 3.71 21.34 -6.43
N ARG A 204 4.72 22.22 -6.46
CA ARG A 204 4.58 23.64 -6.08
C ARG A 204 3.75 24.47 -7.05
N PHE A 205 3.43 23.95 -8.25
CA PHE A 205 2.51 24.58 -9.20
C PHE A 205 1.04 24.21 -8.95
N LEU A 206 0.75 23.25 -8.07
CA LEU A 206 -0.62 22.96 -7.64
C LEU A 206 -1.15 24.13 -6.81
N SER A 207 -2.28 24.70 -7.22
CA SER A 207 -2.93 25.74 -6.44
C SER A 207 -3.66 25.15 -5.25
N ALA A 208 -3.96 25.98 -4.24
CA ALA A 208 -4.86 25.59 -3.16
C ALA A 208 -6.24 25.14 -3.69
N VAL A 209 -6.71 25.72 -4.80
CA VAL A 209 -7.97 25.33 -5.44
C VAL A 209 -7.88 23.90 -5.99
N ASP A 210 -6.77 23.56 -6.65
CA ASP A 210 -6.55 22.19 -7.17
C ASP A 210 -6.54 21.18 -6.02
N HIS A 211 -5.88 21.51 -4.91
CA HIS A 211 -5.86 20.67 -3.72
C HIS A 211 -7.27 20.42 -3.15
N ILE A 212 -8.11 21.46 -3.06
CA ILE A 212 -9.52 21.31 -2.63
C ILE A 212 -10.33 20.44 -3.61
N GLN A 213 -10.07 20.52 -4.92
CA GLN A 213 -10.73 19.64 -5.89
C GLN A 213 -10.29 18.19 -5.74
N LEU A 214 -9.00 17.96 -5.47
CA LEU A 214 -8.47 16.64 -5.19
C LEU A 214 -9.07 16.04 -3.91
N ASP A 215 -9.27 16.83 -2.85
CA ASP A 215 -9.96 16.38 -1.63
C ASP A 215 -11.43 16.01 -1.89
N ARG A 216 -12.12 16.79 -2.74
CA ARG A 216 -13.48 16.45 -3.17
C ARG A 216 -13.50 15.14 -3.95
N LEU A 217 -12.53 14.93 -4.84
CA LEU A 217 -12.36 13.66 -5.56
C LEU A 217 -12.07 12.50 -4.60
N ARG A 218 -11.17 12.69 -3.63
CA ARG A 218 -10.86 11.70 -2.58
C ARG A 218 -12.14 11.30 -1.85
N ARG A 219 -12.96 12.28 -1.42
CA ARG A 219 -14.24 12.01 -0.75
C ARG A 219 -15.22 11.24 -1.62
N ARG A 220 -15.36 11.61 -2.90
CA ARG A 220 -16.20 10.89 -3.88
C ARG A 220 -15.71 9.45 -4.05
N GLY A 221 -14.40 9.25 -4.17
CA GLY A 221 -13.78 7.94 -4.25
C GLY A 221 -14.06 7.07 -3.02
N MET A 222 -13.91 7.63 -1.81
CA MET A 222 -14.25 6.93 -0.57
C MET A 222 -15.71 6.49 -0.52
N MET A 223 -16.65 7.35 -0.95
CA MET A 223 -18.07 7.00 -0.98
C MET A 223 -18.35 5.89 -2.01
N ALA A 224 -17.78 6.01 -3.21
CA ALA A 224 -17.97 5.02 -4.27
C ALA A 224 -17.37 3.65 -3.89
N MET A 225 -16.18 3.64 -3.28
CA MET A 225 -15.57 2.40 -2.77
C MET A 225 -16.37 1.79 -1.62
N ARG A 226 -16.92 2.61 -0.71
CA ARG A 226 -17.84 2.12 0.34
C ARG A 226 -19.06 1.42 -0.27
N ASP A 227 -19.67 2.03 -1.28
CA ASP A 227 -20.88 1.49 -1.90
C ASP A 227 -20.58 0.17 -2.64
N LEU A 228 -19.42 0.09 -3.32
CA LEU A 228 -18.92 -1.15 -3.91
C LEU A 228 -18.66 -2.23 -2.84
N LEU A 229 -17.97 -1.87 -1.76
CA LEU A 229 -17.66 -2.77 -0.64
C LEU A 229 -18.90 -3.17 0.18
N ALA A 230 -20.05 -2.51 0.03
CA ALA A 230 -21.29 -3.00 0.64
C ALA A 230 -21.80 -4.29 -0.05
N GLY A 231 -21.42 -4.49 -1.32
CA GLY A 231 -21.83 -5.62 -2.15
C GLY A 231 -20.95 -6.88 -2.01
N VAL A 232 -19.80 -6.78 -1.33
CA VAL A 232 -18.83 -7.87 -1.17
C VAL A 232 -18.20 -7.83 0.22
N ASP A 233 -17.53 -8.90 0.64
CA ASP A 233 -16.86 -8.94 1.94
C ASP A 233 -15.35 -8.65 1.80
N LEU A 234 -14.79 -8.97 0.63
CA LEU A 234 -13.38 -8.79 0.27
C LEU A 234 -13.26 -8.36 -1.19
N LEU A 235 -12.15 -7.72 -1.55
CA LEU A 235 -11.74 -7.48 -2.94
C LEU A 235 -10.43 -8.17 -3.23
N ALA A 236 -10.33 -8.82 -4.39
CA ALA A 236 -9.10 -9.40 -4.90
C ALA A 236 -8.76 -8.85 -6.29
N ALA A 237 -7.48 -8.56 -6.48
CA ALA A 237 -6.88 -8.24 -7.76
C ALA A 237 -5.45 -8.78 -7.83
N PRO A 238 -4.97 -9.20 -9.01
CA PRO A 238 -3.56 -9.51 -9.22
C PRO A 238 -2.69 -8.28 -9.01
N PHE A 239 -1.57 -8.46 -8.30
CA PHE A 239 -0.60 -7.37 -8.09
C PHE A 239 0.09 -6.99 -9.40
N GLY A 240 0.23 -5.68 -9.66
CA GLY A 240 0.93 -5.17 -10.83
C GLY A 240 0.18 -5.33 -12.16
N VAL A 241 -1.12 -5.63 -12.10
CA VAL A 241 -1.98 -5.80 -13.26
C VAL A 241 -3.26 -4.98 -13.07
N GLY A 242 -3.62 -4.21 -14.10
CA GLY A 242 -4.93 -3.57 -14.17
C GLY A 242 -5.07 -2.33 -13.29
N ALA A 243 -6.24 -2.16 -12.68
CA ALA A 243 -6.68 -0.88 -12.13
C ALA A 243 -6.41 -0.68 -10.63
N LEU A 244 -6.04 -1.74 -9.90
CA LEU A 244 -5.58 -1.65 -8.52
C LEU A 244 -4.05 -1.73 -8.44
N PRO A 245 -3.39 -0.87 -7.63
CA PRO A 245 -1.94 -0.84 -7.49
C PRO A 245 -1.37 -2.07 -6.77
#